data_AF-A0A5C9E8W0-F1
#
_entry.id   AF-A0A5C9E8W0-F1
#
_cell.length_a   1.000
_cell.length_b   1.000
_cell.length_c   1.000
_cell.angle_alpha   90.00
_cell.angle_beta   90.00
_cell.angle_gamma   90.00
#
_symmetry.space_group_name_H-M   'P 1'
#
loop_
_entity.id
_entity.type
_entity.pdbx_description
1 polymer ?
#
loop_
_entity_poly.entity_id
_entity_poly.type
_entity_poly.pdbx_seq_one_letter_code
_entity_poly.pdbx_strand_id
1 'polypeptide(L)'
;MKTKPSIRLETEQLISYFTYESFSYDEIIKLVKEKFNEDINNLTKMNIDSGKFIINLKNGEEKDVPLKEVQSYARHTCHFCDDLTSEYADISVGSIGAPGGSSAVIIRSKAGEEIYQGAVKAGLIDSKNLKDVKPGQFLVEKIGGIKKMKCKPVDLTQK
;
A
#
# COMPACT_ATOMS: atom_id res chain seq x y z
N MET A 1 15.63 18.86 -35.76
CA MET A 1 14.80 18.52 -34.58
C MET A 1 15.00 17.04 -34.28
N LYS A 2 15.82 16.67 -33.29
CA LYS A 2 15.93 15.27 -32.84
C LYS A 2 14.73 15.00 -31.93
N THR A 3 13.84 14.13 -32.36
CA THR A 3 12.70 13.65 -31.56
C THR A 3 13.22 13.12 -30.23
N LYS A 4 12.70 13.66 -29.12
CA LYS A 4 12.92 13.10 -27.78
C LYS A 4 12.59 11.60 -27.85
N PRO A 5 13.43 10.71 -27.31
CA PRO A 5 13.04 9.32 -27.14
C PRO A 5 11.90 9.29 -26.12
N SER A 6 10.66 9.16 -26.60
CA SER A 6 9.53 8.84 -25.75
C SER A 6 9.58 7.34 -25.52
N ILE A 7 10.03 6.92 -24.33
CA ILE A 7 9.74 5.57 -23.84
C ILE A 7 8.23 5.52 -23.69
N ARG A 8 7.54 5.04 -24.73
CA ARG A 8 6.11 4.75 -24.66
C ARG A 8 6.03 3.40 -23.97
N LEU A 9 5.51 3.37 -22.75
CA LEU A 9 5.21 2.10 -22.09
C LEU A 9 4.21 1.36 -22.98
N GLU A 10 4.61 0.22 -23.55
CA GLU A 10 3.72 -0.73 -24.24
C GLU A 10 2.91 -1.55 -23.22
N THR A 11 2.79 -1.07 -21.99
CA THR A 11 2.02 -1.74 -20.95
C THR A 11 0.55 -1.59 -21.26
N GLU A 12 -0.11 -2.70 -21.55
CA GLU A 12 -1.55 -2.72 -21.82
C GLU A 12 -2.37 -2.41 -20.54
N GLN A 13 -1.84 -2.77 -19.36
CA GLN A 13 -2.55 -2.69 -18.08
C GLN A 13 -1.57 -2.50 -16.91
N LEU A 14 -1.82 -1.50 -16.06
CA LEU A 14 -1.03 -1.22 -14.85
C LEU A 14 -1.91 -1.32 -13.59
N ILE A 15 -1.72 -2.40 -12.83
CA ILE A 15 -2.35 -2.60 -11.53
C ILE A 15 -1.30 -2.42 -10.44
N SER A 16 -1.59 -1.59 -9.43
CA SER A 16 -0.66 -1.30 -8.34
C SER A 16 -1.33 -1.33 -6.97
N TYR A 17 -0.53 -1.43 -5.92
CA TYR A 17 -1.01 -1.50 -4.54
C TYR A 17 -0.92 -0.15 -3.84
N PHE A 18 -1.77 0.07 -2.84
CA PHE A 18 -1.59 1.17 -1.91
C PHE A 18 -0.31 0.94 -1.11
N THR A 19 0.53 1.96 -0.98
CA THR A 19 1.80 1.87 -0.26
C THR A 19 1.99 3.09 0.62
N TYR A 20 2.10 2.89 1.94
CA TYR A 20 2.46 3.97 2.86
C TYR A 20 3.98 4.08 2.97
N GLU A 21 4.64 3.04 3.46
CA GLU A 21 6.09 2.91 3.61
C GLU A 21 6.54 1.51 3.17
N SER A 22 7.83 1.35 2.93
CA SER A 22 8.46 0.06 2.61
C SER A 22 9.68 -0.15 3.49
N PHE A 23 10.05 -1.41 3.72
CA PHE A 23 11.11 -1.83 4.62
C PHE A 23 12.17 -2.61 3.82
N SER A 24 13.44 -2.58 4.22
CA SER A 24 14.42 -3.51 3.66
C SER A 24 14.27 -4.89 4.32
N TYR A 25 14.84 -5.92 3.70
CA TYR A 25 14.80 -7.26 4.26
C TYR A 25 15.47 -7.31 5.65
N ASP A 26 16.64 -6.70 5.78
CA ASP A 26 17.39 -6.64 7.03
C ASP A 26 16.63 -5.87 8.12
N GLU A 27 15.98 -4.76 7.75
CA GLU A 27 15.17 -3.97 8.70
C GLU A 27 13.92 -4.73 9.14
N ILE A 28 13.31 -5.56 8.28
CA ILE A 28 12.20 -6.45 8.70
C ILE A 28 12.69 -7.52 9.66
N ILE A 29 13.81 -8.20 9.38
CA ILE A 29 14.38 -9.20 10.31
C ILE A 29 14.66 -8.56 11.67
N LYS A 30 15.27 -7.37 11.65
CA LYS A 30 15.59 -6.61 12.85
C LYS A 30 14.33 -6.20 13.62
N LEU A 31 13.32 -5.67 12.93
CA LEU A 31 12.02 -5.33 13.51
C LEU A 31 11.38 -6.53 14.20
N VAL A 32 11.30 -7.68 13.51
CA VAL A 32 10.69 -8.91 14.05
C VAL A 32 11.43 -9.35 15.32
N LYS A 33 12.76 -9.33 15.29
CA LYS A 33 13.58 -9.70 16.45
C LYS A 33 13.44 -8.71 17.61
N GLU A 34 13.58 -7.41 17.36
CA GLU A 34 13.62 -6.39 18.41
C GLU A 34 12.25 -6.08 19.02
N LYS A 35 11.18 -6.12 18.21
CA LYS A 35 9.82 -5.75 18.64
C LYS A 35 8.99 -6.93 19.11
N PHE A 36 9.25 -8.13 18.59
CA PHE A 36 8.46 -9.31 18.91
C PHE A 36 9.26 -10.43 19.59
N ASN A 37 10.59 -10.33 19.62
CA ASN A 37 11.49 -11.39 20.09
C ASN A 37 11.23 -12.71 19.35
N GLU A 38 11.00 -12.61 18.03
CA GLU A 38 10.68 -13.75 17.15
C GLU A 38 11.71 -13.91 16.03
N ASP A 39 11.74 -15.10 15.43
CA ASP A 39 12.44 -15.37 14.17
C ASP A 39 11.45 -15.20 13.01
N ILE A 40 11.85 -14.47 11.95
CA ILE A 40 11.05 -14.27 10.74
C ILE A 40 10.57 -15.59 10.13
N ASN A 41 11.33 -16.68 10.28
CA ASN A 41 11.00 -18.02 9.79
C ASN A 41 9.82 -18.65 10.54
N ASN A 42 9.44 -18.14 11.71
CA ASN A 42 8.29 -18.60 12.47
C ASN A 42 6.98 -17.90 12.06
N LEU A 43 7.04 -16.89 11.19
CA LEU A 43 5.86 -16.14 10.77
C LEU A 43 5.15 -16.83 9.60
N THR A 44 3.83 -16.66 9.56
CA THR A 44 2.95 -17.03 8.44
C THR A 44 2.42 -15.79 7.71
N LYS A 45 2.30 -14.66 8.41
CA LYS A 45 1.78 -13.41 7.87
C LYS A 45 2.31 -12.20 8.64
N MET A 46 2.45 -11.08 7.93
CA MET A 46 2.61 -9.75 8.50
C MET A 46 1.48 -8.86 7.97
N ASN A 47 1.01 -7.93 8.79
CA ASN A 47 -0.05 -7.00 8.40
C ASN A 47 0.15 -5.63 9.08
N ILE A 48 -0.32 -4.57 8.42
CA ILE A 48 -0.47 -3.26 9.04
C ILE A 48 -1.95 -2.91 8.99
N ASP A 49 -2.58 -2.82 10.15
CA ASP A 49 -3.99 -2.51 10.26
C ASP A 49 -4.27 -1.73 11.55
N SER A 50 -5.26 -0.83 11.51
CA SER A 50 -5.77 -0.11 12.68
C SER A 50 -4.69 0.55 13.56
N GLY A 51 -3.61 1.03 12.93
CA GLY A 51 -2.50 1.70 13.61
C GLY A 51 -1.51 0.75 14.32
N LYS A 52 -1.52 -0.53 13.97
CA LYS A 52 -0.65 -1.57 14.51
C LYS A 52 0.14 -2.28 13.40
N PHE A 53 1.33 -2.75 13.74
CA PHE A 53 2.06 -3.76 12.97
C PHE A 53 1.79 -5.12 13.63
N ILE A 54 1.29 -6.07 12.86
CA ILE A 54 0.77 -7.35 13.34
C ILE A 54 1.58 -8.47 12.68
N ILE A 55 1.97 -9.47 13.47
CA ILE A 55 2.56 -10.71 12.98
C ILE A 55 1.69 -11.89 13.39
N ASN A 56 1.56 -12.87 12.50
CA ASN A 56 0.95 -14.16 12.80
C ASN A 56 2.03 -15.23 12.73
N LEU A 57 2.08 -16.10 13.75
CA LEU A 57 3.06 -17.17 13.88
C LEU A 57 2.51 -18.50 13.37
N LYS A 58 3.41 -19.44 13.07
CA LYS A 58 3.06 -20.81 12.64
C LYS A 58 2.31 -21.60 13.70
N ASN A 59 2.48 -21.26 14.98
CA ASN A 59 1.73 -21.84 16.10
C ASN A 59 0.30 -21.29 16.25
N GLY A 60 -0.11 -20.33 15.39
CA GLY A 60 -1.42 -19.69 15.42
C GLY A 60 -1.51 -18.44 16.31
N GLU A 61 -0.44 -18.07 17.01
CA GLU A 61 -0.41 -16.86 17.83
C GLU A 61 -0.34 -15.60 16.97
N GLU A 62 -1.07 -14.56 17.38
CA GLU A 62 -1.00 -13.22 16.81
C GLU A 62 -0.36 -12.28 17.83
N LYS A 63 0.64 -11.51 17.38
CA LYS A 63 1.30 -10.48 18.18
C LYS A 63 1.22 -9.14 17.45
N ASP A 64 1.10 -8.05 18.19
CA ASP A 64 1.09 -6.71 17.60
C ASP A 64 1.90 -5.69 18.40
N VAL A 65 2.39 -4.66 17.70
CA VAL A 65 2.96 -3.45 18.30
C VAL A 65 2.38 -2.19 17.65
N PRO A 66 2.37 -1.04 18.34
CA PRO A 66 1.93 0.22 17.75
C PRO A 66 2.76 0.60 16.51
N LEU A 67 2.09 1.06 15.44
CA LEU A 67 2.75 1.40 14.17
C LEU A 67 3.82 2.50 14.32
N LYS A 68 3.62 3.42 15.27
CA LYS A 68 4.61 4.47 15.60
C LYS A 68 5.98 3.91 16.01
N GLU A 69 6.03 2.68 16.55
CA GLU A 69 7.26 2.05 17.01
C GLU A 69 8.02 1.33 15.90
N VAL A 70 7.39 1.14 14.73
CA VAL A 70 8.02 0.48 13.58
C VAL A 70 8.41 1.46 12.48
N GLN A 71 7.92 2.71 12.50
CA GLN A 71 8.22 3.71 11.47
C GLN A 71 9.73 3.99 11.30
N SER A 72 10.53 3.81 12.36
CA SER A 72 12.00 3.99 12.28
C SER A 72 12.71 2.95 11.42
N TYR A 73 12.08 1.79 11.18
CA TYR A 73 12.63 0.72 10.34
C TYR A 73 12.29 0.91 8.85
N ALA A 74 11.42 1.88 8.52
CA ALA A 74 11.05 2.17 7.15
C ALA A 74 12.24 2.74 6.37
N ARG A 75 12.29 2.46 5.06
CA ARG A 75 13.30 3.01 4.16
C ARG A 75 13.20 4.53 4.15
N HIS A 76 14.34 5.18 4.33
CA HIS A 76 14.41 6.65 4.39
C HIS A 76 13.80 7.34 3.16
N THR A 77 13.92 6.74 1.97
CA THR A 77 13.38 7.27 0.72
C THR A 77 11.85 7.38 0.72
N CYS A 78 11.14 6.58 1.53
CA CYS A 78 9.68 6.66 1.63
C CYS A 78 9.22 8.00 2.22
N HIS A 79 10.05 8.70 2.98
CA HIS A 79 9.72 10.02 3.51
C HIS A 79 9.69 11.13 2.45
N PHE A 80 10.12 10.84 1.23
CA PHE A 80 10.05 11.75 0.07
C PHE A 80 9.00 11.28 -0.95
N CYS A 81 8.19 10.29 -0.61
CA CYS A 81 7.09 9.80 -1.42
C CYS A 81 5.76 10.33 -0.86
N ASP A 82 5.01 11.03 -1.69
CA ASP A 82 3.71 11.61 -1.35
C ASP A 82 2.51 10.74 -1.81
N ASP A 83 2.76 9.74 -2.67
CA ASP A 83 1.73 8.89 -3.25
C ASP A 83 1.40 7.67 -2.38
N LEU A 84 0.18 7.63 -1.85
CA LEU A 84 -0.36 6.46 -1.14
C LEU A 84 -1.02 5.46 -2.10
N THR A 85 -1.72 5.96 -3.11
CA THR A 85 -2.75 5.22 -3.83
C THR A 85 -2.34 4.89 -5.26
N SER A 86 -1.05 4.97 -5.58
CA SER A 86 -0.51 4.71 -6.92
C SER A 86 -1.26 5.48 -7.99
N GLU A 87 -1.19 6.82 -7.95
CA GLU A 87 -2.01 7.74 -8.75
C GLU A 87 -1.86 7.57 -10.26
N TYR A 88 -0.78 6.94 -10.71
CA TYR A 88 -0.47 6.69 -12.11
C TYR A 88 -0.90 5.30 -12.62
N ALA A 89 -1.50 4.45 -11.78
CA ALA A 89 -1.98 3.13 -12.18
C ALA A 89 -3.38 3.17 -12.82
N ASP A 90 -3.69 2.21 -13.69
CA ASP A 90 -5.04 2.03 -14.24
C ASP A 90 -6.02 1.59 -13.15
N ILE A 91 -5.56 0.68 -12.29
CA ILE A 91 -6.25 0.19 -11.09
C ILE A 91 -5.29 0.24 -9.90
N SER A 92 -5.77 0.76 -8.78
CA SER A 92 -5.04 0.80 -7.52
C SER A 92 -5.80 0.03 -6.44
N VAL A 93 -5.14 -0.88 -5.73
CA VAL A 93 -5.78 -1.80 -4.77
C VAL A 93 -5.12 -1.70 -3.39
N GLY A 94 -5.89 -1.65 -2.31
CA GLY A 94 -5.32 -1.69 -0.96
C GLY A 94 -6.32 -1.99 0.14
N SER A 95 -5.83 -2.28 1.34
CA SER A 95 -6.69 -2.62 2.48
C SER A 95 -7.34 -1.40 3.14
N ILE A 96 -6.71 -0.22 3.07
CA ILE A 96 -7.17 0.99 3.75
C ILE A 96 -8.59 1.36 3.30
N GLY A 97 -9.49 1.55 4.26
CA GLY A 97 -10.90 1.91 4.01
C GLY A 97 -11.81 0.73 3.68
N ALA A 98 -11.27 -0.43 3.32
CA ALA A 98 -12.06 -1.62 3.07
C ALA A 98 -12.34 -2.42 4.36
N PRO A 99 -13.48 -3.13 4.45
CA PRO A 99 -13.71 -4.11 5.49
C PRO A 99 -12.71 -5.28 5.44
N GLY A 100 -12.52 -5.96 6.57
CA GLY A 100 -11.66 -7.15 6.66
C GLY A 100 -12.04 -8.21 5.62
N GLY A 101 -11.04 -8.76 4.93
CA GLY A 101 -11.23 -9.72 3.83
C GLY A 101 -11.61 -9.09 2.48
N SER A 102 -11.76 -7.76 2.41
CA SER A 102 -12.00 -7.02 1.17
C SER A 102 -10.84 -6.08 0.85
N SER A 103 -10.84 -5.49 -0.34
CA SER A 103 -9.88 -4.45 -0.75
C SER A 103 -10.62 -3.24 -1.31
N ALA A 104 -10.08 -2.05 -1.03
CA ALA A 104 -10.48 -0.81 -1.68
C ALA A 104 -9.82 -0.79 -3.06
N VAL A 105 -10.62 -0.48 -4.07
CA VAL A 105 -10.18 -0.44 -5.47
C VAL A 105 -10.49 0.94 -6.04
N ILE A 106 -9.47 1.60 -6.60
CA ILE A 106 -9.60 2.88 -7.30
C ILE A 106 -9.31 2.62 -8.78
N ILE A 107 -10.27 2.96 -9.63
CA ILE A 107 -10.19 2.80 -11.08
C ILE A 107 -9.93 4.20 -11.67
N ARG A 108 -8.92 4.34 -12.54
CA ARG A 108 -8.49 5.65 -13.07
C ARG A 108 -8.58 5.76 -14.58
N SER A 109 -8.32 4.67 -15.30
CA SER A 109 -8.29 4.67 -16.77
C SER A 109 -9.41 3.83 -17.37
N LYS A 110 -9.64 4.01 -18.67
CA LYS A 110 -10.60 3.19 -19.43
C LYS A 110 -10.20 1.71 -19.44
N ALA A 111 -8.91 1.40 -19.59
CA ALA A 111 -8.41 0.03 -19.53
C ALA A 111 -8.69 -0.59 -18.15
N GLY A 112 -8.44 0.17 -17.07
CA GLY A 112 -8.75 -0.28 -15.72
C GLY A 112 -10.25 -0.53 -15.50
N GLU A 113 -11.10 0.34 -16.04
CA GLU A 113 -12.56 0.18 -15.97
C GLU A 113 -13.04 -1.06 -16.71
N GLU A 114 -12.55 -1.30 -17.93
CA GLU A 114 -12.90 -2.47 -18.74
C GLU A 114 -12.56 -3.78 -18.02
N ILE A 115 -11.36 -3.87 -17.43
CA ILE A 115 -10.92 -5.05 -16.66
C ILE A 115 -11.77 -5.24 -15.41
N TYR A 116 -11.96 -4.19 -14.61
CA TYR A 116 -12.71 -4.27 -13.37
C TYR A 116 -14.16 -4.69 -13.61
N GLN A 117 -14.84 -4.04 -14.56
CA GLN A 117 -16.21 -4.36 -14.92
C GLN A 117 -16.31 -5.75 -15.56
N GLY A 118 -15.31 -6.17 -16.34
CA GLY A 118 -15.19 -7.54 -16.85
C GLY A 118 -15.17 -8.56 -15.72
N ALA A 119 -14.35 -8.33 -14.69
CA ALA A 119 -14.25 -9.23 -13.53
C ALA A 119 -15.55 -9.29 -12.71
N VAL A 120 -16.23 -8.16 -12.51
CA VAL A 120 -17.54 -8.12 -11.84
C VAL A 120 -18.59 -8.89 -12.66
N LYS A 121 -18.69 -8.64 -13.96
CA LYS A 121 -19.66 -9.32 -14.85
C LYS A 121 -19.42 -10.83 -14.94
N ALA A 122 -18.16 -11.26 -14.88
CA ALA A 122 -17.78 -12.67 -14.87
C ALA A 122 -18.01 -13.35 -13.51
N GLY A 123 -18.44 -12.62 -12.47
CA GLY A 123 -18.65 -13.17 -11.13
C GLY A 123 -17.35 -13.54 -10.41
N LEU A 124 -16.21 -12.97 -10.82
CA LEU A 124 -14.90 -13.25 -10.21
C LEU A 124 -14.67 -12.43 -8.94
N ILE A 125 -15.34 -11.27 -8.82
CA ILE A 125 -15.25 -10.38 -7.66
C ILE A 125 -16.62 -9.82 -7.31
N ASP A 126 -16.86 -9.66 -6.01
CA ASP A 126 -17.97 -8.86 -5.49
C ASP A 126 -17.57 -7.39 -5.44
N SER A 127 -18.50 -6.50 -5.77
CA SER A 127 -18.27 -5.05 -5.77
C SER A 127 -19.30 -4.32 -4.91
N LYS A 128 -18.81 -3.39 -4.09
CA LYS A 128 -19.61 -2.41 -3.35
C LYS A 128 -18.92 -1.06 -3.45
N ASN A 129 -19.71 0.01 -3.48
CA ASN A 129 -19.16 1.35 -3.50
C ASN A 129 -18.41 1.63 -2.19
N LEU A 130 -17.20 2.17 -2.28
CA LEU A 130 -16.38 2.48 -1.11
C LEU A 130 -17.00 3.56 -0.20
N LYS A 131 -17.97 4.35 -0.70
CA LYS A 131 -18.77 5.30 0.08
C LYS A 131 -19.79 4.62 0.99
N ASP A 132 -20.19 3.40 0.66
CA ASP A 132 -21.27 2.67 1.35
C ASP A 132 -20.72 1.67 2.39
N VAL A 133 -19.40 1.62 2.58
CA VAL A 133 -18.74 0.76 3.56
C VAL A 133 -18.02 1.59 4.62
N LYS A 134 -17.77 0.98 5.79
CA LYS A 134 -16.97 1.59 6.86
C LYS A 134 -15.64 0.81 7.00
N PRO A 135 -14.49 1.49 7.18
CA PRO A 135 -14.32 2.94 7.33
C PRO A 135 -14.54 3.75 6.04
N GLY A 136 -14.45 3.10 4.88
CA GLY A 136 -14.82 3.66 3.58
C GLY A 136 -13.86 4.70 3.02
N GLN A 137 -14.34 5.43 2.02
CA GLN A 137 -13.57 6.40 1.24
C GLN A 137 -12.87 7.46 2.11
N PHE A 138 -13.54 7.94 3.16
CA PHE A 138 -13.00 8.95 4.08
C PHE A 138 -11.63 8.56 4.64
N LEU A 139 -11.44 7.28 5.00
CA LEU A 139 -10.18 6.84 5.58
C LEU A 139 -9.06 6.84 4.53
N VAL A 140 -9.34 6.43 3.30
CA VAL A 140 -8.36 6.47 2.20
C VAL A 140 -7.89 7.90 1.96
N GLU A 141 -8.84 8.84 1.85
CA GLU A 141 -8.54 10.27 1.65
C GLU A 141 -7.73 10.85 2.81
N LYS A 142 -8.10 10.52 4.05
CA LYS A 142 -7.40 10.97 5.25
C LYS A 142 -5.95 10.49 5.27
N ILE A 143 -5.70 9.19 5.07
CA ILE A 143 -4.34 8.64 5.11
C ILE A 143 -3.52 9.13 3.91
N GLY A 144 -4.14 9.26 2.72
CA GLY A 144 -3.50 9.82 1.54
C GLY A 144 -3.07 11.27 1.77
N GLY A 145 -3.94 12.10 2.33
CA GLY A 145 -3.63 13.47 2.71
C GLY A 145 -2.50 13.57 3.73
N ILE A 146 -2.49 12.70 4.75
CA ILE A 146 -1.40 12.65 5.75
C ILE A 146 -0.07 12.29 5.09
N LYS A 147 -0.05 11.33 4.16
CA LYS A 147 1.19 10.97 3.44
C LYS A 147 1.73 12.14 2.63
N LYS A 148 0.86 12.83 1.88
CA LYS A 148 1.24 14.04 1.12
C LYS A 148 1.79 15.14 2.02
N MET A 149 1.14 15.41 3.16
CA MET A 149 1.60 16.42 4.12
C MET A 149 2.93 16.08 4.78
N LYS A 150 3.23 14.80 4.99
CA LYS A 150 4.49 14.35 5.61
C LYS A 150 5.65 14.20 4.63
N CYS A 151 5.40 14.32 3.33
CA CYS A 151 6.43 14.24 2.31
C CYS A 151 7.46 15.37 2.51
N LYS A 152 8.72 14.99 2.66
CA LYS A 152 9.84 15.92 2.82
C LYS A 152 10.18 16.57 1.48
N PRO A 153 10.59 17.85 1.49
CA PRO A 153 11.06 18.50 0.26
C PRO A 153 12.33 17.80 -0.25
N VAL A 154 12.41 17.65 -1.56
CA VAL A 154 13.63 17.17 -2.23
C VAL A 154 14.49 18.38 -2.56
N ASP A 155 15.65 18.50 -1.91
CA ASP A 155 16.64 19.51 -2.23
C ASP A 155 17.64 18.98 -3.26
N LEU A 156 17.52 19.45 -4.49
CA LEU A 156 18.39 19.06 -5.61
C LEU A 156 19.69 19.89 -5.66
N THR A 157 19.89 20.82 -4.71
CA THR A 157 21.06 21.72 -4.69
C THR A 157 22.22 21.18 -3.85
N GLN A 158 21.98 20.16 -3.03
CA GLN A 158 23.03 19.45 -2.29
C GLN A 158 23.74 18.48 -3.23
N LYS A 159 24.88 18.91 -3.75
CA LYS A 159 25.85 18.07 -4.47
C LYS A 159 26.95 17.60 -3.53
#